data_AF-A0A8H9I227-F1
#
_entry.id   AF-A0A8H9I227-F1
#
_cell.length_a   1.000
_cell.length_b   1.000
_cell.length_c   1.000
_cell.angle_alpha   90.00
_cell.angle_beta   90.00
_cell.angle_gamma   90.00
#
_symmetry.space_group_name_H-M   'P 1'
#
loop_
_entity.id
_entity.type
_entity.pdbx_description
1 polymer ?
#
loop_
_entity_poly.entity_id
_entity_poly.type
_entity_poly.pdbx_seq_one_letter_code
_entity_poly.pdbx_strand_id
1 'polypeptide(L)'
;MCDRVVTVWLEGQGLRMRIVVDLNRCQGYAQCAFLAPDVFEMHGEEALLYDPAFTEAHREQVRRAAAACPVQAILVEADEARVTPVGA
;
A
#
# COMPACT_ATOMS: atom_id res chain seq x y z
N MET A 1 -5.07 -30.16 -30.41
CA MET A 1 -5.51 -30.95 -29.24
C MET A 1 -4.37 -30.87 -28.24
N CYS A 2 -4.61 -30.18 -27.10
CA CYS A 2 -3.75 -29.99 -25.91
C CYS A 2 -2.27 -29.61 -26.13
N ASP A 3 -1.72 -28.50 -25.65
CA ASP A 3 -2.19 -27.68 -24.54
C ASP A 3 -1.59 -26.28 -24.62
N ARG A 4 -2.48 -25.30 -24.76
CA ARG A 4 -2.23 -23.85 -24.73
C ARG A 4 -1.90 -23.37 -23.31
N VAL A 5 -1.12 -24.12 -22.55
CA VAL A 5 -0.95 -23.90 -21.11
C VAL A 5 0.25 -23.01 -20.79
N VAL A 6 1.15 -22.70 -21.74
CA VAL A 6 2.33 -21.87 -21.43
C VAL A 6 2.03 -20.37 -21.42
N THR A 7 0.96 -19.90 -22.07
CA THR A 7 0.67 -18.44 -22.16
C THR A 7 -0.24 -17.92 -21.05
N VAL A 8 -0.83 -18.79 -20.20
CA VAL A 8 -1.83 -18.37 -19.18
C VAL A 8 -1.25 -18.26 -17.76
N TRP A 9 0.05 -18.54 -17.53
CA TRP A 9 0.64 -18.48 -16.17
C TRP A 9 1.45 -17.21 -15.86
N LEU A 10 1.33 -16.12 -16.62
CA LEU A 10 2.07 -14.87 -16.37
C LEU A 10 1.19 -13.60 -16.43
N GLU A 11 -0.10 -13.68 -16.12
CA GLU A 11 -0.99 -12.49 -16.03
C GLU A 11 -1.51 -12.24 -14.60
N GLY A 12 -0.65 -12.37 -13.59
CA GLY A 12 -1.14 -12.22 -12.20
C GLY A 12 -0.10 -12.06 -11.11
N GLN A 13 1.18 -11.86 -11.41
CA GLN A 13 2.16 -11.52 -10.38
C GLN A 13 2.11 -10.00 -10.13
N GLY A 14 0.96 -9.54 -9.63
CA GLY A 14 0.84 -8.17 -9.13
C GLY A 14 1.68 -8.07 -7.88
N LEU A 15 2.88 -7.49 -7.97
CA LEU A 15 3.60 -6.97 -6.82
C LEU A 15 2.59 -6.19 -5.97
N ARG A 16 2.23 -6.73 -4.82
CA ARG A 16 1.40 -6.03 -3.87
C ARG A 16 2.34 -5.27 -2.96
N MET A 17 2.11 -3.99 -2.83
CA MET A 17 2.84 -3.19 -1.88
C MET A 17 1.95 -3.03 -0.65
N ARG A 18 2.56 -3.13 0.52
CA ARG A 18 1.89 -3.03 1.81
C ARG A 18 2.28 -1.74 2.52
N ILE A 19 1.30 -1.09 3.12
CA ILE A 19 1.50 0.07 4.00
C ILE A 19 1.24 -0.34 5.43
N VAL A 20 2.14 0.06 6.32
CA VAL A 20 1.95 -0.03 7.76
C VAL A 20 2.06 1.38 8.32
N VAL A 21 1.01 1.86 8.97
CA VAL A 21 1.03 3.16 9.63
C VAL A 21 1.00 2.99 11.14
N ASP A 22 1.99 3.55 11.82
CA ASP A 22 2.00 3.67 13.27
C ASP A 22 1.10 4.83 13.71
N LEU A 23 -0.16 4.51 14.02
CA LEU A 23 -1.15 5.47 14.48
C LEU A 23 -0.84 6.07 15.85
N ASN A 24 0.03 5.47 16.66
CA ASN A 24 0.48 6.07 17.93
C ASN A 24 1.49 7.20 17.69
N ARG A 25 2.26 7.11 16.59
CA ARG A 25 3.20 8.16 16.18
C ARG A 25 2.54 9.22 15.31
N CYS A 26 1.50 8.86 14.56
CA CYS A 26 0.75 9.81 13.72
C CYS A 26 0.20 10.96 14.57
N GLN A 27 0.44 12.20 14.12
CA GLN A 27 -0.02 13.43 14.79
C GLN A 27 -0.99 14.24 13.91
N GLY A 28 -1.61 13.63 12.89
CA GLY A 28 -2.62 14.31 12.07
C GLY A 28 -2.11 15.38 11.09
N TYR A 29 -0.82 15.41 10.73
CA TYR A 29 -0.26 16.44 9.81
C TYR A 29 -0.84 16.42 8.38
N ALA A 30 -1.64 15.42 8.01
CA ALA A 30 -2.34 15.30 6.72
C ALA A 30 -1.47 15.33 5.45
N GLN A 31 -0.14 15.36 5.54
CA GLN A 31 0.75 15.42 4.38
C GLN A 31 0.64 14.19 3.48
N CYS A 32 0.38 13.01 4.06
CA CYS A 32 0.17 11.78 3.30
C CYS A 32 -1.10 11.83 2.44
N ALA A 33 -2.22 12.33 2.98
CA ALA A 33 -3.46 12.49 2.25
C ALA A 33 -3.36 13.53 1.12
N PHE A 34 -2.50 14.54 1.26
CA PHE A 34 -2.24 15.49 0.18
C PHE A 34 -1.42 14.89 -0.98
N LEU A 35 -0.43 14.06 -0.66
CA LEU A 35 0.50 13.50 -1.64
C LEU A 35 0.00 12.21 -2.32
N ALA A 36 -0.88 11.48 -1.65
CA ALA A 36 -1.46 10.23 -2.12
C ALA A 36 -2.93 10.12 -1.66
N PRO A 37 -3.82 10.98 -2.18
CA PRO A 37 -5.25 11.01 -1.79
C PRO A 37 -5.99 9.71 -2.16
N ASP A 38 -5.49 8.96 -3.15
CA ASP A 38 -6.07 7.67 -3.55
C ASP A 38 -5.78 6.54 -2.55
N VAL A 39 -4.87 6.76 -1.60
CA VAL A 39 -4.39 5.75 -0.64
C VAL A 39 -4.59 6.17 0.81
N PHE A 40 -4.52 7.47 1.10
CA PHE A 40 -4.66 8.04 2.43
C PHE A 40 -5.78 9.07 2.45
N GLU A 41 -6.68 8.95 3.42
CA GLU A 41 -7.78 9.87 3.64
C GLU A 41 -7.77 10.34 5.10
N MET A 42 -7.81 11.65 5.31
CA MET A 42 -7.99 12.22 6.65
C MET A 42 -9.49 12.38 6.92
N HIS A 43 -9.95 11.84 8.04
CA HIS A 43 -11.29 12.02 8.54
C HIS A 43 -11.28 12.93 9.78
N GLY A 44 -11.75 14.16 9.62
CA GLY A 44 -11.63 15.19 10.65
C GLY A 44 -10.19 15.68 10.80
N GLU A 45 -9.78 16.01 12.04
CA GLU A 45 -8.47 16.62 12.32
C GLU A 45 -7.35 15.60 12.59
N GLU A 46 -7.65 14.42 13.13
CA GLU A 46 -6.62 13.47 13.60
C GLU A 46 -6.76 12.03 13.06
N ALA A 47 -7.94 11.63 12.56
CA ALA A 47 -8.13 10.25 12.13
C ALA A 47 -7.63 10.04 10.70
N LEU A 48 -6.69 9.11 10.53
CA LEU A 48 -6.17 8.69 9.22
C LEU A 48 -6.78 7.34 8.82
N LEU A 49 -7.41 7.31 7.66
CA LEU A 49 -7.84 6.10 6.96
C LEU A 49 -6.85 5.81 5.83
N TYR A 50 -6.57 4.54 5.57
CA TYR A 50 -5.69 4.14 4.48
C TYR A 50 -5.97 2.72 3.99
N ASP A 51 -5.68 2.46 2.72
CA ASP A 51 -5.68 1.09 2.19
C ASP A 51 -4.29 0.47 2.44
N PRO A 52 -4.19 -0.61 3.25
CA PRO A 52 -2.91 -1.28 3.47
C PRO A 52 -2.39 -1.99 2.22
N ALA A 53 -3.21 -2.26 1.20
CA ALA A 53 -2.82 -2.93 -0.03
C ALA A 53 -2.95 -1.98 -1.23
N PHE A 54 -1.83 -1.69 -1.89
CA PHE A 54 -1.85 -0.84 -3.08
C PHE A 54 -1.04 -1.44 -4.23
N THR A 55 -1.33 -0.99 -5.44
CA THR A 55 -0.66 -1.44 -6.66
C THR A 55 0.62 -0.63 -6.91
N GLU A 56 1.53 -1.17 -7.72
CA GLU A 56 2.77 -0.49 -8.11
C GLU A 56 2.54 0.94 -8.64
N ALA A 57 1.38 1.20 -9.27
CA ALA A 57 1.01 2.52 -9.80
C ALA A 57 1.01 3.62 -8.73
N HIS A 58 0.66 3.30 -7.48
CA HIS A 58 0.64 4.26 -6.37
C HIS A 58 1.95 4.30 -5.57
N ARG A 59 2.94 3.44 -5.88
CA ARG A 59 4.18 3.31 -5.11
C ARG A 59 4.96 4.59 -4.97
N GLU A 60 5.10 5.36 -6.04
CA GLU A 60 5.84 6.62 -5.97
C GLU A 60 5.10 7.65 -5.11
N GLN A 61 3.77 7.69 -5.21
CA GLN A 61 2.96 8.59 -4.38
C GLN A 61 3.06 8.22 -2.90
N VAL A 62 2.94 6.94 -2.58
CA VAL A 62 3.05 6.41 -1.21
C VAL A 62 4.46 6.61 -0.65
N ARG A 63 5.52 6.41 -1.45
CA ARG A 63 6.90 6.68 -1.02
C ARG A 63 7.11 8.16 -0.69
N ARG A 64 6.60 9.07 -1.51
CA ARG A 64 6.67 10.51 -1.25
C ARG A 64 5.87 10.88 0.00
N ALA A 65 4.68 10.31 0.19
CA ALA A 65 3.88 10.48 1.39
C ALA A 65 4.62 10.02 2.66
N ALA A 66 5.29 8.86 2.61
CA ALA A 66 6.10 8.37 3.72
C ALA A 66 7.30 9.28 4.02
N ALA A 67 7.99 9.78 3.00
CA ALA A 67 9.11 10.71 3.15
C ALA A 67 8.69 12.09 3.69
N ALA A 68 7.47 12.54 3.38
CA ALA A 68 6.92 13.79 3.87
C ALA A 68 6.45 13.72 5.33
N CYS A 69 6.29 12.52 5.89
CA CYS A 69 5.84 12.36 7.27
C CYS A 69 6.93 12.86 8.26
N PRO A 70 6.71 13.97 8.98
CA PRO A 70 7.75 14.56 9.85
C PRO A 70 8.11 13.66 11.04
N VAL A 71 7.16 12.81 11.46
CA VAL A 71 7.31 11.85 12.56
C VAL A 71 7.64 10.45 12.08
N GLN A 72 7.80 10.24 10.76
CA GLN A 72 8.14 8.96 10.14
C GLN A 72 7.23 7.80 10.60
N ALA A 73 5.91 8.04 10.60
CA ALA A 73 4.92 7.06 11.04
C ALA A 73 4.52 6.03 9.96
N ILE A 74 4.93 6.23 8.70
CA ILE A 74 4.49 5.41 7.56
C ILE A 74 5.65 4.51 7.12
N LEU A 75 5.40 3.20 7.06
CA LEU A 75 6.30 2.19 6.51
C LEU A 75 5.69 1.58 5.25
N VAL A 76 6.54 1.32 4.26
CA VAL A 76 6.15 0.76 2.96
C VAL A 76 6.97 -0.49 2.70
N GLU A 77 6.29 -1.62 2.57
CA GLU A 77 6.89 -2.93 2.36
C GLU A 77 6.50 -3.45 0.97
N ALA A 78 7.45 -4.06 0.26
CA ALA A 78 7.13 -4.82 -0.93
C ALA A 78 6.70 -6.21 -0.48
N ASP A 79 5.42 -6.53 -0.64
CA ASP A 79 4.89 -7.84 -0.35
C ASP A 79 5.04 -8.69 -1.61
N GLU A 80 6.15 -9.42 -1.70
CA GLU A 80 6.32 -10.53 -2.64
C GLU A 80 5.48 -11.74 -2.17
N ALA A 81 4.24 -11.52 -1.72
CA ALA A 81 3.43 -12.61 -1.20
C ALA A 81 3.13 -13.61 -2.30
N ARG A 82 3.75 -14.79 -2.17
CA ARG A 82 2.98 -16.03 -2.26
C ARG A 82 1.77 -15.87 -1.36
N VAL A 83 0.62 -15.64 -1.98
CA VAL A 83 -0.70 -15.79 -1.35
C VAL A 83 -0.71 -17.15 -0.66
N THR A 84 -0.53 -17.17 0.66
CA THR A 84 -0.75 -18.38 1.43
C THR A 84 -2.23 -18.35 1.79
N PRO A 85 -3.05 -19.36 1.40
CA PRO A 85 -4.44 -19.39 1.78
C PRO A 85 -4.53 -19.37 3.31
N VAL A 86 -5.21 -18.36 3.87
CA VAL A 86 -5.55 -18.38 5.29
C VAL A 86 -6.73 -19.34 5.45
N GLY A 87 -6.49 -20.48 6.10
CA GLY A 87 -7.50 -21.51 6.38
C GLY A 87 -7.10 -22.90 5.92
N ALA A 88 -6.41 -23.63 6.79
CA ALA A 88 -6.37 -25.09 6.79
C ALA A 88 -6.94 -25.57 8.13
#